data_AF-A0A958XA41-F1
#
_entry.id   AF-A0A958XA41-F1
#
_cell.length_a   1.000
_cell.length_b   1.000
_cell.length_c   1.000
_cell.angle_alpha   90.00
_cell.angle_beta   90.00
_cell.angle_gamma   90.00
#
_symmetry.space_group_name_H-M   'P 1'
#
loop_
_entity.id
_entity.type
_entity.pdbx_description
1 polymer ?
#
loop_
_entity_poly.entity_id
_entity_poly.type
_entity_poly.pdbx_seq_one_letter_code
_entity_poly.pdbx_strand_id
1 'polypeptide(L)'
;MDYTNEPEVERIVDASGLLPTSIAQLYDDYERKRPTVLNIEEFDNGSTQVDPTVSSITVIFSEVLNGIHTGLDYGPLGEEYYPKVDNTTRKWGADNKSYTFKVDLEPGRKYQMMIGSNFRLASGIRLKPYLIEFQTRE
;
A
#
# COMPACT_ATOMS: atom_id res chain seq x y z
N MET A 1 6.75 -34.45 9.92
CA MET A 1 7.42 -33.24 9.40
C MET A 1 6.73 -32.04 9.99
N ASP A 2 7.49 -31.08 10.51
CA ASP A 2 6.95 -29.83 11.00
C ASP A 2 6.81 -28.86 9.82
N TYR A 3 5.60 -28.71 9.31
CA TYR A 3 5.29 -27.85 8.17
C TYR A 3 5.30 -26.36 8.51
N THR A 4 5.52 -26.00 9.78
CA THR A 4 5.66 -24.59 10.21
C THR A 4 7.10 -24.10 10.19
N ASN A 5 8.07 -25.01 10.00
CA ASN A 5 9.46 -24.65 9.78
C ASN A 5 9.68 -24.30 8.30
N GLU A 6 9.35 -23.06 7.94
CA GLU A 6 9.45 -22.54 6.57
C GLU A 6 10.83 -22.82 5.93
N PRO A 7 11.99 -22.54 6.56
CA PRO A 7 13.28 -22.83 5.96
C PRO A 7 13.52 -24.31 5.60
N GLU A 8 13.00 -25.24 6.40
CA GLU A 8 13.11 -26.68 6.10
C GLU A 8 12.19 -27.06 4.94
N VAL A 9 10.95 -26.56 4.95
CA VAL A 9 9.97 -26.80 3.89
C VAL A 9 10.50 -26.28 2.54
N GLU A 10 11.01 -25.04 2.51
CA GLU A 10 11.57 -24.44 1.29
C GLU A 10 12.75 -25.26 0.76
N ARG A 11 13.66 -25.72 1.63
CA ARG A 11 14.79 -26.56 1.23
C ARG A 11 14.34 -27.87 0.60
N ILE A 12 13.31 -28.51 1.16
CA ILE A 12 12.73 -29.75 0.62
C ILE A 12 12.07 -29.49 -0.74
N VAL A 13 11.33 -28.38 -0.88
CA VAL A 13 10.69 -28.00 -2.15
C VAL A 13 11.74 -27.75 -3.24
N ASP A 14 12.79 -26.99 -2.94
CA ASP A 14 13.88 -26.75 -3.88
C ASP A 14 14.58 -28.05 -4.29
N ALA A 15 14.88 -28.93 -3.32
CA ALA A 15 15.50 -30.23 -3.58
C ALA A 15 14.61 -31.19 -4.39
N SER A 16 13.29 -31.01 -4.33
CA SER A 16 12.33 -31.87 -5.05
C SER A 16 12.31 -31.61 -6.56
N GLY A 17 12.76 -30.44 -7.02
CA GLY A 17 12.69 -30.04 -8.43
C GLY A 17 11.26 -29.87 -8.98
N LEU A 18 10.25 -29.76 -8.10
CA LEU A 18 8.84 -29.57 -8.50
C LEU A 18 8.59 -28.20 -9.14
N LEU A 19 9.36 -27.19 -8.76
CA LEU A 19 9.25 -25.82 -9.26
C LEU A 19 10.36 -25.53 -10.29
N PRO A 20 10.11 -24.66 -11.28
CA PRO A 20 11.08 -24.36 -12.33
C PRO A 20 12.29 -23.54 -11.86
N THR A 21 12.24 -22.99 -10.65
CA THR A 21 13.23 -22.08 -10.05
C THR A 21 13.16 -22.25 -8.53
N SER A 22 14.20 -21.82 -7.81
CA SER A 22 14.19 -21.89 -6.34
C SER A 22 13.13 -20.99 -5.72
N ILE A 23 12.70 -21.31 -4.51
CA ILE A 23 11.77 -20.47 -3.73
C ILE A 23 12.33 -19.04 -3.55
N ALA A 24 13.62 -18.92 -3.23
CA ALA A 24 14.27 -17.61 -3.08
C ALA A 24 14.17 -16.76 -4.35
N GLN A 25 14.42 -17.35 -5.52
CA GLN A 25 14.28 -16.67 -6.81
C GLN A 25 12.82 -16.30 -7.10
N LEU A 26 11.85 -17.14 -6.72
CA LEU A 26 10.43 -16.82 -6.86
C LEU A 26 10.02 -15.61 -6.00
N TYR A 27 10.57 -15.49 -4.78
CA TYR A 27 10.36 -14.32 -3.93
C TYR A 27 10.99 -13.06 -4.52
N ASP A 28 12.23 -13.13 -4.97
CA ASP A 28 12.91 -11.99 -5.61
C ASP A 28 12.18 -11.54 -6.89
N ASP A 29 11.74 -12.49 -7.70
CA ASP A 29 10.93 -12.23 -8.90
C ASP A 29 9.61 -11.57 -8.56
N TYR A 30 8.93 -12.05 -7.52
CA TYR A 30 7.69 -11.47 -7.05
C TYR A 30 7.92 -10.04 -6.59
N GLU A 31 8.86 -9.80 -5.67
CA GLU A 31 9.16 -8.48 -5.12
C GLU A 31 9.54 -7.45 -6.18
N ARG A 32 10.32 -7.84 -7.20
CA ARG A 32 10.70 -6.95 -8.32
C ARG A 32 9.52 -6.57 -9.22
N LYS A 33 8.47 -7.40 -9.27
CA LYS A 33 7.28 -7.17 -10.11
C LYS A 33 6.16 -6.44 -9.36
N ARG A 34 6.32 -6.17 -8.06
CA ARG A 34 5.28 -5.51 -7.28
C ARG A 34 5.17 -4.05 -7.69
N PRO A 35 3.97 -3.54 -8.00
CA PRO A 35 3.79 -2.13 -8.19
C PRO A 35 4.01 -1.39 -6.86
N THR A 36 4.36 -0.12 -6.96
CA THR A 36 4.62 0.76 -5.82
C THR A 36 3.76 2.01 -5.89
N VAL A 37 3.65 2.71 -4.77
CA VAL A 37 3.19 4.10 -4.76
C VAL A 37 4.35 4.99 -5.20
N LEU A 38 4.09 5.92 -6.11
CA LEU A 38 5.06 6.91 -6.58
C LEU A 38 5.05 8.16 -5.70
N ASN A 39 3.86 8.71 -5.47
CA ASN A 39 3.65 9.91 -4.66
C ASN A 39 2.18 10.04 -4.22
N ILE A 40 1.96 11.04 -3.37
CA ILE A 40 0.66 11.60 -3.04
C ILE A 40 0.56 12.94 -3.79
N GLU A 41 -0.57 13.25 -4.42
CA GLU A 41 -0.67 14.48 -5.23
C GLU A 41 -0.64 15.75 -4.39
N GLU A 42 -1.31 15.75 -3.23
CA GLU A 42 -1.57 16.96 -2.46
C GLU A 42 -0.37 17.41 -1.59
N PHE A 43 0.54 16.49 -1.23
CA PHE A 43 1.72 16.79 -0.40
C PHE A 43 2.78 15.70 -0.49
N ASP A 44 4.01 16.02 -0.10
CA ASP A 44 5.07 15.04 0.06
C ASP A 44 4.87 14.19 1.32
N ASN A 45 5.01 12.88 1.18
CA ASN A 45 4.96 11.97 2.32
C ASN A 45 6.06 12.30 3.34
N GLY A 46 5.73 12.33 4.63
CA GLY A 46 6.59 12.79 5.72
C GLY A 46 6.56 14.29 5.98
N SER A 47 5.79 15.08 5.21
CA SER A 47 5.66 16.52 5.43
C SER A 47 5.08 16.84 6.82
N THR A 48 5.59 17.90 7.45
CA THR A 48 5.10 18.42 8.73
C THR A 48 4.33 19.73 8.61
N GLN A 49 4.04 20.15 7.37
CA GLN A 49 3.41 21.43 7.05
C GLN A 49 2.19 21.25 6.13
N VAL A 50 1.53 20.10 6.20
CA VAL A 50 0.34 19.83 5.38
C VAL A 50 -0.77 20.81 5.74
N ASP A 51 -1.44 21.36 4.73
CA ASP A 51 -2.57 22.26 4.96
C ASP A 51 -3.75 21.47 5.53
N PRO A 52 -4.28 21.79 6.73
CA PRO A 52 -5.43 21.07 7.28
C PRO A 52 -6.71 21.21 6.43
N THR A 53 -6.74 22.13 5.46
CA THR A 53 -7.87 22.25 4.52
C THR A 53 -7.82 21.24 3.37
N VAL A 54 -6.75 20.42 3.27
CA VAL A 54 -6.70 19.29 2.33
C VAL A 54 -7.85 18.34 2.68
N SER A 55 -8.77 18.19 1.74
CA SER A 55 -10.00 17.41 1.90
C SER A 55 -10.03 16.11 1.09
N SER A 56 -8.96 15.86 0.33
CA SER A 56 -8.75 14.62 -0.41
C SER A 56 -7.29 14.23 -0.41
N ILE A 57 -7.05 12.93 -0.51
CA ILE A 57 -5.74 12.36 -0.76
C ILE A 57 -5.85 11.51 -2.02
N THR A 58 -4.95 11.77 -2.97
CA THR A 58 -4.83 11.01 -4.20
C THR A 58 -3.47 10.32 -4.25
N VAL A 59 -3.50 8.99 -4.22
CA VAL A 59 -2.31 8.15 -4.29
C VAL A 59 -2.06 7.77 -5.74
N ILE A 60 -0.83 7.97 -6.22
CA ILE A 60 -0.41 7.61 -7.58
C ILE A 60 0.42 6.34 -7.56
N PHE A 61 0.06 5.38 -8.42
CA PHE A 61 0.72 4.09 -8.54
C PHE A 61 1.71 4.07 -9.71
N SER A 62 2.74 3.23 -9.60
CA SER A 62 3.74 3.02 -10.64
C SER A 62 3.18 2.37 -11.91
N GLU A 63 2.05 1.69 -11.79
CA GLU A 63 1.44 0.88 -12.84
C GLU A 63 -0.09 0.99 -12.81
N VAL A 64 -0.73 0.60 -13.92
CA VAL A 64 -2.18 0.44 -13.99
C VAL A 64 -2.59 -0.74 -13.12
N LEU A 65 -3.42 -0.49 -12.09
CA LEU A 65 -3.97 -1.53 -11.25
C LEU A 65 -5.33 -2.02 -11.79
N ASN A 66 -5.91 -3.04 -11.17
CA ASN A 66 -7.12 -3.67 -11.70
C ASN A 66 -8.43 -2.87 -11.55
N GLY A 67 -8.42 -1.70 -10.88
CA GLY A 67 -9.62 -0.87 -10.73
C GLY A 67 -10.72 -1.44 -9.82
N ILE A 68 -10.45 -2.53 -9.10
CA ILE A 68 -11.46 -3.24 -8.29
C ILE A 68 -11.01 -3.33 -6.83
N HIS A 69 -9.78 -3.79 -6.58
CA HIS A 69 -9.32 -4.14 -5.24
C HIS A 69 -8.62 -2.97 -4.56
N THR A 70 -9.09 -2.61 -3.37
CA THR A 70 -8.61 -1.47 -2.59
C THR A 70 -8.34 -1.90 -1.15
N GLY A 71 -7.51 -1.16 -0.42
CA GLY A 71 -7.22 -1.45 0.98
C GLY A 71 -6.55 -0.26 1.66
N LEU A 72 -7.28 0.39 2.56
CA LEU A 72 -6.74 1.41 3.45
C LEU A 72 -6.81 0.83 4.86
N ASP A 73 -5.67 0.81 5.55
CA ASP A 73 -5.52 0.23 6.87
C ASP A 73 -4.83 1.22 7.83
N TYR A 74 -4.83 0.91 9.11
CA TYR A 74 -4.10 1.68 10.11
C TYR A 74 -2.58 1.56 9.89
N GLY A 75 -1.87 2.66 10.14
CA GLY A 75 -0.42 2.63 10.26
C GLY A 75 0.02 2.07 11.62
N PRO A 76 1.34 1.89 11.85
CA PRO A 76 1.90 1.46 13.14
C PRO A 76 1.44 2.24 14.38
N LEU A 77 1.09 3.52 14.25
CA LEU A 77 0.59 4.37 15.34
C LEU A 77 -0.89 4.12 15.69
N GLY A 78 -1.60 3.31 14.88
CA GLY A 78 -2.95 2.88 15.16
C GLY A 78 -4.04 3.88 14.79
N GLU A 79 -5.27 3.55 15.21
CA GLU A 79 -6.51 4.24 14.83
C GLU A 79 -6.55 5.72 15.22
N GLU A 80 -5.94 6.11 16.35
CA GLU A 80 -5.91 7.50 16.82
C GLU A 80 -5.20 8.45 15.83
N TYR A 81 -4.26 7.93 15.04
CA TYR A 81 -3.54 8.71 14.02
C TYR A 81 -4.13 8.51 12.62
N TYR A 82 -5.17 7.70 12.48
CA TYR A 82 -5.81 7.51 11.19
C TYR A 82 -6.68 8.74 10.84
N PRO A 83 -6.56 9.31 9.63
CA PRO A 83 -7.41 10.41 9.22
C PRO A 83 -8.86 9.93 9.09
N LYS A 84 -9.83 10.81 9.36
CA LYS A 84 -11.24 10.47 9.13
C LYS A 84 -11.47 10.35 7.63
N VAL A 85 -11.60 9.13 7.12
CA VAL A 85 -11.81 8.85 5.69
C VAL A 85 -13.30 8.64 5.41
N ASP A 86 -13.84 9.34 4.41
CA ASP A 86 -15.18 9.06 3.89
C ASP A 86 -15.14 7.89 2.89
N ASN A 87 -15.63 6.73 3.33
CA ASN A 87 -15.62 5.50 2.55
C ASN A 87 -16.48 5.56 1.27
N THR A 88 -17.43 6.49 1.18
CA THR A 88 -18.31 6.66 0.01
C THR A 88 -17.65 7.42 -1.14
N THR A 89 -16.55 8.13 -0.84
CA THR A 89 -15.86 9.01 -1.81
C THR A 89 -14.69 8.33 -2.52
N ARG A 90 -14.37 7.11 -2.08
CA ARG A 90 -13.30 6.27 -2.60
C ARG A 90 -13.53 5.95 -4.07
N LYS A 91 -12.59 6.36 -4.92
CA LYS A 91 -12.68 6.15 -6.37
C LYS A 91 -11.32 5.90 -7.01
N TRP A 92 -11.34 5.10 -8.05
CA TRP A 92 -10.23 4.98 -8.97
C TRP A 92 -10.18 6.16 -9.95
N GLY A 93 -8.97 6.56 -10.34
CA GLY A 93 -8.77 7.37 -11.53
C GLY A 93 -9.23 6.62 -12.78
N ALA A 94 -9.57 7.36 -13.85
CA ALA A 94 -10.12 6.78 -15.07
C ALA A 94 -9.18 5.75 -15.75
N ASP A 95 -7.88 5.86 -15.51
CA ASP A 95 -6.83 4.97 -16.02
C ASP A 95 -6.37 3.91 -15.00
N ASN A 96 -7.02 3.84 -13.84
CA ASN A 96 -6.65 2.99 -12.70
C ASN A 96 -5.20 3.14 -12.20
N LYS A 97 -4.54 4.28 -12.47
CA LYS A 97 -3.21 4.61 -11.93
C LYS A 97 -3.26 5.46 -10.67
N SER A 98 -4.45 5.87 -10.25
CA SER A 98 -4.63 6.63 -9.03
C SER A 98 -5.83 6.15 -8.23
N TYR A 99 -5.78 6.43 -6.93
CA TYR A 99 -6.89 6.20 -6.02
C TYR A 99 -7.08 7.41 -5.12
N THR A 100 -8.28 7.98 -5.15
CA THR A 100 -8.64 9.18 -4.40
C THR A 100 -9.69 8.85 -3.35
N PHE A 101 -9.53 9.42 -2.17
CA PHE A 101 -10.52 9.36 -1.09
C PHE A 101 -10.52 10.68 -0.31
N LYS A 102 -11.67 11.07 0.22
CA LYS A 102 -11.77 12.27 1.05
C LYS A 102 -11.32 12.00 2.48
N VAL A 103 -10.74 13.04 3.07
CA VAL A 103 -10.28 13.07 4.45
C VAL A 103 -10.74 14.34 5.14
N ASP A 104 -10.98 14.25 6.45
CA ASP A 104 -11.10 15.42 7.32
C ASP A 104 -9.88 15.50 8.24
N LEU A 105 -9.15 16.61 8.13
CA LEU A 105 -7.91 16.86 8.86
C LEU A 105 -8.09 18.00 9.86
N GLU A 106 -7.47 17.85 11.02
CA GLU A 106 -7.42 18.85 12.09
C GLU A 106 -6.06 19.54 12.05
N PRO A 107 -5.97 20.85 12.35
CA PRO A 107 -4.70 21.56 12.44
C PRO A 107 -3.78 21.01 13.54
N GLY A 108 -2.46 21.11 13.33
CA GLY A 108 -1.43 20.73 14.30
C GLY A 108 -1.34 19.24 14.63
N ARG A 109 -2.00 18.36 13.85
CA ARG A 109 -2.15 16.94 14.17
C ARG A 109 -1.29 16.06 13.27
N LYS A 110 -0.71 15.01 13.85
CA LYS A 110 0.01 13.95 13.12
C LYS A 110 -0.99 12.90 12.64
N TYR A 111 -0.80 12.46 11.40
CA TYR A 111 -1.59 11.42 10.77
C TYR A 111 -0.71 10.30 10.23
N GLN A 112 -1.27 9.09 10.22
CA GLN A 112 -0.62 7.91 9.68
C GLN A 112 -1.65 6.90 9.17
N MET A 113 -1.41 6.35 7.97
CA MET A 113 -2.24 5.31 7.37
C MET A 113 -1.45 4.45 6.39
N MET A 114 -1.93 3.23 6.13
CA MET A 114 -1.31 2.29 5.21
C MET A 114 -2.14 2.16 3.93
N ILE A 115 -1.47 2.27 2.78
CA ILE A 115 -1.98 1.76 1.52
C ILE A 115 -1.64 0.27 1.46
N GLY A 116 -2.65 -0.56 1.69
CA GLY A 116 -2.48 -1.99 1.93
C GLY A 116 -2.20 -2.81 0.66
N SER A 117 -1.70 -4.04 0.85
CA SER A 117 -1.40 -4.98 -0.25
C SER A 117 -2.64 -5.59 -0.93
N ASN A 118 -3.85 -5.09 -0.66
CA ASN A 118 -5.03 -5.56 -1.38
C ASN A 118 -5.13 -4.95 -2.78
N PHE A 119 -4.56 -3.74 -2.96
CA PHE A 119 -4.30 -3.17 -4.28
C PHE A 119 -3.42 -4.12 -5.10
N ARG A 120 -3.76 -4.35 -6.37
CA ARG A 120 -3.05 -5.34 -7.21
C ARG A 120 -3.23 -5.12 -8.70
N LEU A 121 -2.26 -5.63 -9.46
CA LEU A 121 -2.32 -5.72 -10.91
C LEU A 121 -3.46 -6.65 -11.36
N ALA A 122 -3.81 -6.58 -12.65
CA ALA A 122 -4.75 -7.53 -13.26
C ALA A 122 -4.26 -9.00 -13.16
N SER A 123 -2.94 -9.21 -13.15
CA SER A 123 -2.31 -10.53 -12.92
C SER A 123 -2.44 -11.04 -11.49
N GLY A 124 -2.91 -10.23 -10.55
CA GLY A 124 -3.04 -10.57 -9.14
C GLY A 124 -1.83 -10.23 -8.26
N ILE A 125 -0.71 -9.80 -8.84
CA ILE A 125 0.47 -9.34 -8.10
C ILE A 125 0.11 -8.10 -7.25
N ARG A 126 0.38 -8.18 -5.95
CA ARG A 126 -0.04 -7.17 -4.99
C ARG A 126 0.93 -6.00 -4.92
N LEU A 127 0.37 -4.80 -4.73
CA LEU A 127 1.10 -3.59 -4.40
C LEU A 127 2.00 -3.82 -3.19
N LYS A 128 3.19 -3.23 -3.21
CA LYS A 128 4.03 -3.10 -2.02
C LYS A 128 3.36 -2.13 -1.03
N PRO A 129 3.04 -2.54 0.21
CA PRO A 129 2.44 -1.66 1.19
C PRO A 129 3.23 -0.36 1.33
N TYR A 130 2.49 0.74 1.45
CA TYR A 130 3.08 2.06 1.53
C TYR A 130 2.51 2.82 2.72
N LEU A 131 3.40 3.21 3.63
CA LEU A 131 3.05 4.00 4.80
C LEU A 131 2.97 5.48 4.41
N ILE A 132 1.78 6.05 4.56
CA ILE A 132 1.58 7.50 4.51
C ILE A 132 1.68 8.02 5.94
N GLU A 133 2.58 8.97 6.18
CA GLU A 133 2.74 9.68 7.44
C GLU A 133 2.93 11.17 7.16
N PHE A 134 2.20 12.03 7.85
CA PHE A 134 2.35 13.48 7.72
C PHE A 134 1.84 14.20 8.97
N GLN A 135 2.10 15.50 9.06
CA GLN A 135 1.54 16.36 10.08
C GLN A 135 1.02 17.65 9.45
N THR A 136 -0.13 18.11 9.96
CA THR A 136 -0.74 19.37 9.54
C THR A 136 -0.13 20.55 10.28
N ARG A 137 -0.07 21.71 9.61
CA ARG A 137 0.24 22.99 10.26
C ARG A 137 -0.89 23.41 11.22
N GLU A 138 -0.56 24.30 12.16
CA GLU A 138 -1.55 24.95 13.05
C GLU A 138 -2.53 25.87 12.31
#